data_AF-A0A1H3RYV8-F1
#
_entry.id   AF-A0A1H3RYV8-F1
#
_cell.length_a   1.000
_cell.length_b   1.000
_cell.length_c   1.000
_cell.angle_alpha   90.00
_cell.angle_beta   90.00
_cell.angle_gamma   90.00
#
_symmetry.space_group_name_H-M   'P 1'
#
loop_
_entity.id
_entity.type
_entity.pdbx_description
1 polymer ?
#
loop_
_entity_poly.entity_id
_entity_poly.type
_entity_poly.pdbx_seq_one_letter_code
_entity_poly.pdbx_strand_id
1 'polypeptide(L)'
;MYIDKYLTEKDLLTDLVYSQRQIWNTYDCALIESSCQDLKEILLKCQLNILQNQSSISKAMEIRGWSAVNPASENKIESFIH
;
A
#
# COMPACT_ATOMS: atom_id res chain seq x y z
N MET A 1 -10.26 31.95 -1.11
CA MET A 1 -9.56 30.66 -1.02
C MET A 1 -10.62 29.59 -1.21
N TYR A 2 -10.84 29.15 -2.45
CA TYR A 2 -11.81 28.09 -2.74
C TYR A 2 -11.18 26.78 -2.26
N ILE A 3 -11.65 26.30 -1.11
CA ILE A 3 -11.38 24.94 -0.67
C ILE A 3 -12.17 24.08 -1.64
N ASP A 4 -11.46 23.47 -2.59
CA ASP A 4 -12.06 22.50 -3.51
C ASP A 4 -12.65 21.38 -2.64
N LYS A 5 -13.98 21.33 -2.59
CA LYS A 5 -14.74 20.62 -1.54
C LYS A 5 -14.94 19.14 -1.86
N TYR A 6 -14.35 18.68 -2.96
CA TYR A 6 -14.50 17.34 -3.47
C TYR A 6 -13.12 16.70 -3.61
N LEU A 7 -12.88 15.64 -2.81
CA LEU A 7 -11.77 14.73 -3.04
C LEU A 7 -11.90 14.18 -4.45
N THR A 8 -10.86 14.31 -5.25
CA THR A 8 -10.85 13.68 -6.56
C THR A 8 -10.72 12.17 -6.38
N GLU A 9 -11.17 11.40 -7.38
CA GLU A 9 -11.01 9.95 -7.35
C GLU A 9 -9.53 9.52 -7.24
N LYS A 10 -8.61 10.35 -7.75
CA LYS A 10 -7.17 10.17 -7.58
C LYS A 10 -6.73 10.38 -6.13
N ASP A 11 -7.26 11.38 -5.44
CA ASP A 11 -6.96 11.62 -4.03
C ASP A 11 -7.51 10.50 -3.15
N LEU A 12 -8.72 10.00 -3.46
CA LEU A 12 -9.31 8.85 -2.77
C LEU A 12 -8.48 7.57 -2.96
N LEU A 13 -8.02 7.28 -4.18
CA LEU A 13 -7.14 6.11 -4.41
C LEU A 13 -5.78 6.29 -3.72
N THR A 14 -5.22 7.50 -3.72
CA THR A 14 -3.95 7.79 -3.03
C THR A 14 -4.09 7.59 -1.52
N ASP A 15 -5.18 8.08 -0.93
CA ASP A 15 -5.49 7.87 0.48
C ASP A 15 -5.72 6.38 0.79
N LEU A 16 -6.40 5.66 -0.09
CA LEU A 16 -6.61 4.23 0.05
C LEU A 16 -5.30 3.43 0.04
N VAL A 17 -4.34 3.79 -0.83
CA VAL A 17 -2.98 3.21 -0.82
C VAL A 17 -2.26 3.49 0.50
N TYR A 18 -2.36 4.73 1.01
CA TYR A 18 -1.72 5.11 2.27
C TYR A 18 -2.33 4.36 3.46
N SER A 19 -3.66 4.29 3.52
CA SER A 19 -4.41 3.55 4.53
C SER A 19 -4.03 2.06 4.53
N GLN A 20 -3.95 1.43 3.36
CA GLN A 20 -3.51 0.03 3.26
C GLN A 20 -2.09 -0.20 3.75
N ARG A 21 -1.18 0.76 3.52
CA ARG A 21 0.18 0.68 4.05
C ARG A 21 0.21 0.75 5.58
N GLN A 22 -0.59 1.64 6.16
CA GLN A 22 -0.72 1.73 7.63
C GLN A 22 -1.26 0.44 8.21
N ILE A 23 -2.33 -0.08 7.62
CA ILE A 23 -2.95 -1.35 8.00
C ILE A 23 -1.93 -2.50 7.92
N TRP A 24 -1.18 -2.60 6.81
CA TRP A 24 -0.11 -3.59 6.65
C TRP A 24 0.91 -3.55 7.79
N ASN A 25 1.43 -2.36 8.11
CA ASN A 25 2.41 -2.18 9.18
C ASN A 25 1.84 -2.61 10.53
N THR A 26 0.58 -2.28 10.83
CA THR A 26 -0.09 -2.72 12.06
C THR A 26 -0.19 -4.24 12.14
N TYR A 27 -0.59 -4.90 11.05
CA TYR A 27 -0.66 -6.37 10.99
C TYR A 27 0.71 -7.03 11.11
N ASP A 28 1.75 -6.42 10.55
CA ASP A 28 3.13 -6.90 10.64
C ASP A 28 3.67 -6.82 12.07
N CYS A 29 3.49 -5.68 12.74
CA CYS A 29 3.82 -5.53 14.17
C CYS A 29 3.04 -6.55 15.03
N ALA A 30 1.74 -6.70 14.80
CA ALA A 30 0.91 -7.67 15.52
C ALA A 30 1.36 -9.12 15.28
N LEU A 31 1.88 -9.45 14.10
CA LEU A 31 2.40 -10.78 13.79
C LEU A 31 3.71 -11.07 14.55
N ILE A 32 4.59 -10.07 14.65
CA ILE A 32 5.85 -10.16 15.39
C ILE A 32 5.60 -10.27 16.90
N GLU A 33 4.67 -9.48 17.41
CA GLU A 33 4.36 -9.41 18.85
C GLU A 33 3.47 -10.57 19.32
N SER A 34 2.69 -11.17 18.42
CA SER A 34 1.85 -12.31 18.78
C SER A 34 2.70 -13.54 19.11
N SER A 35 2.38 -14.18 20.24
CA SER A 35 2.91 -15.50 20.63
C SER A 35 1.96 -16.64 20.27
N CYS A 36 0.72 -16.34 19.87
CA CYS A 36 -0.33 -17.31 19.55
C CYS A 36 -0.29 -17.70 18.06
N GLN A 37 -0.12 -18.99 17.78
CA GLN A 37 -0.02 -19.51 16.42
C GLN A 37 -1.32 -19.36 15.63
N ASP A 38 -2.47 -19.61 16.26
CA ASP A 38 -3.79 -19.46 15.63
C ASP A 38 -4.04 -18.00 15.22
N LEU A 39 -3.62 -17.05 16.07
CA LEU A 39 -3.70 -15.64 15.75
C LEU A 39 -2.77 -15.28 14.58
N LYS A 40 -1.55 -15.84 14.52
CA LYS A 40 -0.64 -15.64 13.38
C LYS A 40 -1.23 -16.13 12.07
N GLU A 41 -1.87 -17.28 12.06
CA GLU A 41 -2.53 -17.80 10.85
C GLU A 41 -3.65 -16.87 10.36
N ILE A 42 -4.43 -16.29 11.27
CA ILE A 42 -5.47 -15.32 10.94
C ILE A 42 -4.84 -14.02 10.39
N LEU A 43 -3.80 -13.49 11.05
CA LEU A 43 -3.10 -12.29 10.62
C LEU A 43 -2.45 -12.48 9.23
N LEU A 44 -1.89 -13.66 8.95
CA LEU A 44 -1.34 -14.01 7.63
C LEU A 44 -2.43 -14.02 6.54
N LYS A 45 -3.61 -14.57 6.84
CA LYS A 45 -4.76 -14.51 5.91
C LYS A 45 -5.19 -13.07 5.65
N CYS A 46 -5.19 -12.21 6.68
CA CYS A 46 -5.44 -10.78 6.52
C CYS A 46 -4.38 -10.10 5.63
N GLN A 47 -3.10 -10.42 5.80
CA GLN A 47 -2.03 -9.90 4.93
C GLN A 47 -2.21 -10.31 3.46
N LEU A 48 -2.59 -11.55 3.18
CA LEU A 48 -2.90 -12.00 1.81
C LEU A 48 -4.05 -11.19 1.19
N ASN A 49 -5.10 -10.90 1.96
CA ASN A 49 -6.20 -10.06 1.50
C ASN A 49 -5.74 -8.61 1.22
N ILE A 50 -4.85 -8.06 2.05
CA ILE A 50 -4.28 -6.73 1.83
C ILE A 50 -3.47 -6.70 0.53
N LEU A 51 -2.67 -7.74 0.24
CA LEU A 51 -1.93 -7.84 -1.03
C LEU A 51 -2.86 -7.89 -2.24
N GLN A 52 -3.96 -8.64 -2.16
CA GLN A 52 -4.97 -8.68 -3.23
C GLN A 52 -5.62 -7.30 -3.45
N ASN A 53 -5.92 -6.58 -2.36
CA ASN A 53 -6.48 -5.24 -2.43
C ASN A 53 -5.50 -4.23 -3.02
N GLN A 54 -4.22 -4.29 -2.62
CA GLN A 54 -3.15 -3.45 -3.19
C GLN A 54 -2.98 -3.73 -4.68
N SER A 55 -2.99 -5.00 -5.10
CA SER A 55 -2.91 -5.38 -6.51
C SER A 55 -4.08 -4.81 -7.32
N SER A 56 -5.29 -4.87 -6.76
CA SER A 56 -6.50 -4.34 -7.41
C SER A 56 -6.45 -2.82 -7.56
N ILE A 57 -5.96 -2.11 -6.54
CA ILE A 57 -5.78 -0.66 -6.59
C ILE A 57 -4.70 -0.27 -7.58
N SER A 58 -3.56 -0.95 -7.57
CA SER A 58 -2.50 -0.70 -8.55
C SER A 58 -2.99 -0.87 -9.98
N LYS A 59 -3.76 -1.93 -10.27
CA LYS A 59 -4.42 -2.12 -11.58
C LYS A 59 -5.40 -1.00 -11.90
N ALA A 60 -6.22 -0.58 -10.93
CA ALA A 60 -7.17 0.52 -11.12
C ALA A 60 -6.44 1.86 -11.41
N MET A 61 -5.31 2.11 -10.75
CA MET A 61 -4.46 3.28 -11.00
C MET A 61 -3.74 3.19 -12.36
N GLU A 62 -3.29 2.01 -12.76
CA GLU A 62 -2.66 1.75 -14.06
C GLU A 62 -3.63 2.01 -15.23
N ILE A 63 -4.84 1.45 -15.17
CA ILE A 63 -5.90 1.65 -16.18
C ILE A 63 -6.22 3.14 -16.37
N ARG A 64 -6.12 3.92 -15.29
CA ARG A 64 -6.44 5.36 -15.29
C ARG A 64 -5.23 6.25 -15.60
N GLY A 65 -4.06 5.67 -15.86
CA GLY A 65 -2.82 6.41 -16.11
C GLY A 65 -2.31 7.19 -14.89
N TRP A 66 -2.79 6.86 -13.69
CA TRP A 66 -2.36 7.47 -12.41
C TRP A 66 -1.27 6.67 -11.72
N SER A 67 -0.85 5.57 -12.32
CA SER A 67 0.38 4.89 -11.91
C SER A 67 1.51 5.89 -12.06
N ALA A 68 1.90 6.49 -10.93
CA ALA A 68 3.25 6.98 -10.79
C ALA A 68 4.12 5.75 -11.00
N VAL A 69 4.64 5.59 -12.22
CA VAL A 69 5.99 5.06 -12.38
C VAL A 69 6.81 5.92 -11.43
N ASN A 70 6.98 5.45 -10.21
CA ASN A 70 7.86 6.09 -9.26
C ASN A 70 9.23 5.96 -9.91
N PRO A 71 9.89 7.05 -10.36
CA PRO A 71 11.31 6.97 -10.70
C PRO A 71 12.17 6.73 -9.44
N ALA A 72 11.55 6.41 -8.28
CA ALA A 72 12.24 5.99 -7.07
C ALA A 72 13.01 4.67 -7.23
N SER A 73 12.82 3.92 -8.32
CA SER A 73 13.66 2.76 -8.68
C SER A 73 14.89 3.11 -9.52
N GLU A 74 15.01 4.32 -10.09
CA GLU A 74 16.23 4.71 -10.82
C GLU A 74 17.34 5.15 -9.84
N ASN A 75 17.00 5.86 -8.77
CA ASN A 75 17.99 6.37 -7.81
C ASN A 75 18.54 5.34 -6.79
N LYS A 76 18.09 4.07 -6.85
CA LYS A 76 18.69 2.99 -6.02
C LYS A 76 19.61 2.06 -6.80
N ILE A 77 19.67 2.17 -8.13
CA ILE A 77 20.53 1.30 -8.95
C ILE A 77 21.92 1.92 -9.14
N GLU A 78 22.06 3.26 -9.10
CA GLU A 78 23.38 3.91 -9.19
C GLU A 78 24.24 3.80 -7.92
N SER A 79 23.65 3.53 -6.74
CA SER A 79 24.42 3.42 -5.49
C SER A 79 25.03 2.04 -5.23
N PHE A 80 24.93 1.10 -6.17
CA PHE A 80 25.55 -0.23 -6.08
C PHE A 80 26.67 -0.48 -7.13
N ILE A 81 27.07 0.56 -7.88
CA ILE A 81 28.18 0.47 -8.86
C ILE A 81 29.28 1.50 -8.52
N HIS A 82 29.66 1.63 -7.25
CA HIS A 82 30.96 2.23 -6.93
C HIS A 82 31.68 1.56 -5.77
#